data_AF-A0A0H4VKC6-F1
#
_entry.id   AF-A0A0H4VKC6-F1
#
_cell.length_a   1.000
_cell.length_b   1.000
_cell.length_c   1.000
_cell.angle_alpha   90.00
_cell.angle_beta   90.00
_cell.angle_gamma   90.00
#
_symmetry.space_group_name_H-M   'P 1'
#
loop_
_entity.id
_entity.type
_entity.pdbx_description
1 polymer ?
#
loop_
_entity_poly.entity_id
_entity_poly.type
_entity_poly.pdbx_seq_one_letter_code
_entity_poly.pdbx_strand_id
1 'polypeptide(L)'
;MTDIPSSEALFPEFGPVTAEQWASKIRHELKGADPADLYWQSYEGIGVAPFYTKEDLPTDPAYASAPGQFPFLRTSKTTKNSWLNLQAIHAAGKGHEAVDKAVDVLTRGVDGIHFIIENGYEFDCDYLIQHLDLTKVPVSYTVSTEAANFLHHLITGLRRQDINLSQLQGFLKCAPILASEGYKLLDMDHVKHLVEQSLDADKFYALTINGSHFSNKGATLVQEIAITLAIAVCYTNGLTHEILPVERIFQNMQFHLTAGTNYFFEIAKLRAVRLLWAKVVEAYGASEEIAGALRIHVSTSRWHQATLDPHTNLLRHTTQMMSAIIGGADSVEVEPFDSTFRENNAFSERIARNIPLILKEEAYLDQAIDPAAGSYYLEYLTQEMCEKAWALFQEIEGYGGFLPASTAGFIQNLIKETTHQKFKDIASGKEVILGTNKYPNPNEKHDYDPESLIQSKQFDNTRASYSYEVMRLATELHFRKKNRRPHALVVHLGNAIQEHIHASFAREFFTCSGFTTQVVKFDTPSAALAAVKDLDAQVIVMAAPEKEFQQFAEPFARGMRSQQRQGPALVLADDPMHLKEELRTHGFDEFLFQGCDTAEIIARIQERLGE
;
A
#
# COMPACT_ATOMS: atom_id res chain seq x y z
N MET A 1 -33.05 -19.80 -3.30
CA MET A 1 -33.01 -21.27 -3.28
C MET A 1 -33.67 -21.71 -2.00
N THR A 2 -34.74 -22.49 -2.10
CA THR A 2 -35.31 -23.21 -0.95
C THR A 2 -34.23 -24.13 -0.40
N ASP A 3 -33.81 -23.91 0.85
CA ASP A 3 -33.03 -24.88 1.61
C ASP A 3 -33.83 -26.19 1.65
N ILE A 4 -33.46 -27.11 0.77
CA ILE A 4 -33.81 -28.51 0.95
C ILE A 4 -32.84 -28.97 2.05
N PRO A 5 -33.31 -29.29 3.26
CA PRO A 5 -32.42 -29.83 4.27
C PRO A 5 -32.03 -31.22 3.79
N SER A 6 -30.85 -31.35 3.18
CA SER A 6 -30.23 -32.67 3.07
C SER A 6 -29.86 -33.06 4.50
N SER A 7 -30.73 -33.87 5.12
CA SER A 7 -30.54 -34.40 6.47
C SER A 7 -29.39 -35.41 6.58
N GLU A 8 -28.64 -35.62 5.50
CA GLU A 8 -27.47 -36.48 5.49
C GLU A 8 -26.23 -35.64 5.79
N ALA A 9 -25.66 -35.83 6.98
CA ALA A 9 -24.32 -35.35 7.27
C ALA A 9 -23.35 -35.91 6.22
N LEU A 10 -22.44 -35.09 5.70
CA LEU A 10 -21.44 -35.52 4.71
C LEU A 10 -20.44 -36.55 5.28
N PHE A 11 -20.30 -36.59 6.61
CA PHE A 11 -19.30 -37.36 7.35
C PHE A 11 -19.88 -37.91 8.66
N PRO A 12 -20.95 -38.73 8.63
CA PRO A 12 -21.69 -39.17 9.82
C PRO A 12 -20.86 -40.06 10.76
N GLU A 13 -19.79 -40.66 10.25
CA GLU A 13 -18.84 -41.46 11.03
C GLU A 13 -17.87 -40.62 11.87
N PHE A 14 -17.81 -39.31 11.66
CA PHE A 14 -16.94 -38.39 12.39
C PHE A 14 -17.77 -37.48 13.32
N GLY A 15 -17.33 -37.36 14.57
CA GLY A 15 -17.84 -36.33 15.48
C GLY A 15 -17.27 -34.94 15.15
N PRO A 16 -17.88 -33.85 15.64
CA PRO A 16 -17.30 -32.52 15.51
C PRO A 16 -15.94 -32.45 16.21
N VAL A 17 -14.97 -31.79 15.56
CA VAL A 17 -13.64 -31.53 16.14
C VAL A 17 -13.66 -30.19 16.85
N THR A 18 -13.26 -30.17 18.11
CA THR A 18 -13.19 -28.92 18.90
C THR A 18 -11.90 -28.15 18.62
N ALA A 19 -11.91 -26.85 18.88
CA ALA A 19 -10.71 -26.00 18.80
C ALA A 19 -9.55 -26.56 19.65
N GLU A 20 -9.83 -27.08 20.84
CA GLU A 20 -8.80 -27.66 21.72
C GLU A 20 -8.21 -28.96 21.17
N GLN A 21 -9.02 -29.81 20.54
CA GLN A 21 -8.53 -31.02 19.87
C GLN A 21 -7.60 -30.66 18.71
N TRP A 22 -7.93 -29.61 17.94
CA TRP A 22 -7.09 -29.12 16.86
C TRP A 22 -5.79 -28.48 17.38
N ALA A 23 -5.88 -27.62 18.40
CA ALA A 23 -4.72 -27.03 19.05
C ALA A 23 -3.77 -28.09 19.62
N SER A 24 -4.31 -29.16 20.23
CA SER A 24 -3.53 -30.31 20.72
C SER A 24 -2.78 -31.02 19.59
N LYS A 25 -3.41 -31.16 18.40
CA LYS A 25 -2.75 -31.73 17.22
C LYS A 25 -1.63 -30.82 16.71
N ILE A 26 -1.83 -29.50 16.69
CA ILE A 26 -0.79 -28.53 16.32
C ILE A 26 0.41 -28.63 17.28
N ARG A 27 0.17 -28.63 18.61
CA ARG A 27 1.24 -28.81 19.62
C ARG A 27 2.06 -30.07 19.38
N HIS A 28 1.38 -31.16 19.03
CA HIS A 28 2.03 -32.43 18.72
C HIS A 28 2.94 -32.32 17.48
N GLU A 29 2.45 -31.73 16.38
CA GLU A 29 3.23 -31.53 15.15
C GLU A 29 4.41 -30.56 15.35
N LEU A 30 4.23 -29.55 16.22
CA LEU A 30 5.28 -28.63 16.64
C LEU A 30 6.31 -29.25 17.60
N LYS A 31 6.22 -30.55 17.89
CA LYS A 31 7.13 -31.29 18.79
C LYS A 31 7.22 -30.65 20.19
N GLY A 32 6.12 -30.07 20.66
CA GLY A 32 6.03 -29.43 21.97
C GLY A 32 6.36 -27.93 22.01
N ALA A 33 6.67 -27.29 20.86
CA ALA A 33 6.70 -25.83 20.80
C ALA A 33 5.30 -25.24 20.95
N ASP A 34 5.22 -24.00 21.43
CA ASP A 34 3.95 -23.34 21.72
C ASP A 34 3.28 -22.90 20.40
N PRO A 35 2.02 -23.27 20.11
CA PRO A 35 1.28 -22.75 18.97
C PRO A 35 1.19 -21.22 18.95
N ALA A 36 1.33 -20.56 20.11
CA ALA A 36 1.44 -19.10 20.18
C ALA A 36 2.62 -18.54 19.38
N ASP A 37 3.70 -19.32 19.16
CA ASP A 37 4.86 -18.92 18.36
C ASP A 37 4.53 -18.76 16.87
N LEU A 38 3.39 -19.29 16.41
CA LEU A 38 2.90 -19.15 15.04
C LEU A 38 2.07 -17.87 14.82
N TYR A 39 1.84 -17.08 15.86
CA TYR A 39 1.07 -15.85 15.73
C TYR A 39 1.86 -14.83 14.91
N TRP A 40 1.22 -14.34 13.86
CA TRP A 40 1.76 -13.24 13.09
C TRP A 40 1.27 -11.91 13.69
N GLN A 41 2.22 -11.07 14.11
CA GLN A 41 1.92 -9.72 14.60
C GLN A 41 1.96 -8.74 13.43
N SER A 42 0.80 -8.15 13.15
CA SER A 42 0.63 -7.16 12.09
C SER A 42 1.02 -5.75 12.55
N TYR A 43 1.28 -4.83 11.61
CA TYR A 43 1.57 -3.43 11.94
C TYR A 43 0.36 -2.71 12.57
N GLU A 44 -0.84 -3.24 12.36
CA GLU A 44 -2.11 -2.78 12.91
C GLU A 44 -2.25 -3.09 14.41
N GLY A 45 -1.30 -3.85 15.00
CA GLY A 45 -1.41 -4.33 16.37
C GLY A 45 -2.43 -5.46 16.52
N ILE A 46 -2.75 -6.15 15.43
CA ILE A 46 -3.62 -7.34 15.40
C ILE A 46 -2.75 -8.59 15.38
N GLY A 47 -2.94 -9.48 16.35
CA GLY A 47 -2.33 -10.81 16.36
C GLY A 47 -3.16 -11.79 15.54
N VAL A 48 -2.58 -12.33 14.47
CA VAL A 48 -3.25 -13.28 13.58
C VAL A 48 -2.88 -14.71 13.98
N ALA A 49 -3.88 -15.47 14.41
CA ALA A 49 -3.73 -16.86 14.79
C ALA A 49 -3.58 -17.76 13.54
N PRO A 50 -2.93 -18.93 13.65
CA PRO A 50 -2.76 -19.85 12.52
C PRO A 50 -4.06 -20.54 12.08
N PHE A 51 -5.11 -20.52 12.91
CA PHE A 51 -6.44 -21.02 12.56
C PHE A 51 -7.51 -20.26 13.35
N TYR A 52 -8.74 -20.32 12.84
CA TYR A 52 -9.93 -19.73 13.45
C TYR A 52 -11.08 -20.74 13.41
N THR A 53 -11.94 -20.73 14.42
CA THR A 53 -13.12 -21.59 14.54
C THR A 53 -14.39 -20.78 14.76
N LYS A 54 -15.54 -21.46 14.88
CA LYS A 54 -16.83 -20.80 15.10
C LYS A 54 -16.84 -19.97 16.39
N GLU A 55 -16.08 -20.38 17.39
CA GLU A 55 -15.94 -19.70 18.68
C GLU A 55 -15.27 -18.32 18.55
N ASP A 56 -14.52 -18.06 17.47
CA ASP A 56 -13.88 -16.77 17.20
C ASP A 56 -14.80 -15.77 16.47
N LEU A 57 -16.02 -16.18 16.11
CA LEU A 57 -16.97 -15.28 15.49
C LEU A 57 -17.37 -14.15 16.46
N PRO A 58 -17.36 -12.88 16.02
CA PRO A 58 -17.83 -11.77 16.83
C PRO A 58 -19.27 -11.95 17.28
N THR A 59 -19.57 -11.53 18.50
CA THR A 59 -20.91 -11.59 19.09
C THR A 59 -21.73 -10.32 18.87
N ASP A 60 -21.14 -9.29 18.26
CA ASP A 60 -21.83 -8.05 17.92
C ASP A 60 -22.99 -8.34 16.94
N PRO A 61 -24.23 -7.89 17.23
CA PRO A 61 -25.39 -8.08 16.35
C PRO A 61 -25.20 -7.58 14.91
N ALA A 62 -24.27 -6.65 14.66
CA ALA A 62 -23.92 -6.17 13.32
C ALA A 62 -23.52 -7.33 12.38
N TYR A 63 -22.91 -8.39 12.90
CA TYR A 63 -22.46 -9.55 12.12
C TYR A 63 -23.61 -10.48 11.69
N ALA A 64 -24.79 -10.33 12.30
CA ALA A 64 -26.00 -11.02 11.89
C ALA A 64 -26.79 -10.24 10.81
N SER A 65 -26.39 -9.00 10.49
CA SER A 65 -27.10 -8.16 9.50
C SER A 65 -27.01 -8.74 8.08
N ALA A 66 -28.12 -8.69 7.35
CA ALA A 66 -28.14 -9.03 5.94
C ALA A 66 -27.61 -7.85 5.09
N PRO A 67 -27.16 -8.09 3.84
CA PRO A 67 -26.87 -7.00 2.92
C PRO A 67 -28.06 -6.05 2.75
N GLY A 68 -27.81 -4.74 2.73
CA GLY A 68 -28.83 -3.71 2.68
C GLY A 68 -29.47 -3.35 4.02
N GLN A 69 -29.03 -3.95 5.14
CA GLN A 69 -29.52 -3.62 6.48
C GLN A 69 -28.47 -2.86 7.27
N PHE A 70 -28.91 -1.91 8.10
CA PHE A 70 -28.07 -1.22 9.07
C PHE A 70 -27.42 -2.25 10.01
N PRO A 71 -26.11 -2.14 10.35
CA PRO A 71 -25.19 -1.03 10.08
C PRO A 71 -24.36 -1.17 8.79
N PHE A 72 -24.87 -1.89 7.79
CA PHE A 72 -24.27 -2.06 6.45
C PHE A 72 -22.86 -2.68 6.43
N LEU A 73 -22.49 -3.42 7.48
CA LEU A 73 -21.22 -4.15 7.59
C LEU A 73 -20.89 -4.90 6.29
N ARG A 74 -21.86 -5.69 5.81
CA ARG A 74 -21.74 -6.46 4.58
C ARG A 74 -21.68 -5.53 3.36
N THR A 75 -22.72 -4.71 3.18
CA THR A 75 -22.82 -3.62 2.18
C THR A 75 -24.25 -3.04 2.21
N SER A 76 -24.49 -1.88 1.60
CA SER A 76 -25.84 -1.37 1.29
C SER A 76 -26.46 -1.97 0.02
N LYS A 77 -25.67 -2.68 -0.81
CA LYS A 77 -26.14 -3.35 -2.03
C LYS A 77 -26.99 -4.59 -1.69
N THR A 78 -28.05 -4.84 -2.46
CA THR A 78 -29.00 -5.95 -2.20
C THR A 78 -29.12 -6.98 -3.31
N THR A 79 -28.67 -6.67 -4.53
CA THR A 79 -28.84 -7.54 -5.71
C THR A 79 -27.56 -8.24 -6.15
N LYS A 80 -26.49 -7.47 -6.39
CA LYS A 80 -25.18 -7.92 -6.87
C LYS A 80 -24.07 -7.09 -6.24
N ASN A 81 -22.84 -7.59 -6.30
CA ASN A 81 -21.66 -6.82 -5.95
C ASN A 81 -21.26 -5.92 -7.13
N SER A 82 -22.00 -4.84 -7.38
CA SER A 82 -21.70 -3.92 -8.47
C SER A 82 -20.62 -2.91 -8.08
N TRP A 83 -19.72 -2.59 -9.00
CA TRP A 83 -18.75 -1.49 -8.87
C TRP A 83 -18.58 -0.78 -10.22
N LEU A 84 -18.07 0.45 -10.17
CA LEU A 84 -17.64 1.21 -11.35
C LEU A 84 -16.13 1.03 -11.56
N ASN A 85 -15.71 0.66 -12.77
CA ASN A 85 -14.32 0.71 -13.19
C ASN A 85 -13.99 2.10 -13.76
N LEU A 86 -13.25 2.90 -13.01
CA LEU A 86 -12.86 4.25 -13.40
C LEU A 86 -11.43 4.26 -13.94
N GLN A 87 -11.21 5.00 -15.04
CA GLN A 87 -9.86 5.25 -15.56
C GLN A 87 -9.44 6.70 -15.30
N ALA A 88 -8.31 6.86 -14.63
CA ALA A 88 -7.66 8.14 -14.43
C ALA A 88 -7.06 8.68 -15.75
N ILE A 89 -7.28 9.97 -16.03
CA ILE A 89 -6.67 10.69 -17.15
C ILE A 89 -6.14 12.04 -16.65
N HIS A 90 -4.83 12.24 -16.80
CA HIS A 90 -4.20 13.54 -16.51
C HIS A 90 -4.60 14.57 -17.56
N ALA A 91 -5.07 15.73 -17.10
CA ALA A 91 -5.49 16.85 -17.94
C ALA A 91 -4.56 18.04 -17.73
N ALA A 92 -3.73 18.33 -18.74
CA ALA A 92 -2.87 19.50 -18.76
C ALA A 92 -3.56 20.70 -19.42
N GLY A 93 -3.27 21.91 -18.91
CA GLY A 93 -3.84 23.17 -19.42
C GLY A 93 -5.36 23.12 -19.55
N LYS A 94 -5.88 23.37 -20.76
CA LYS A 94 -7.33 23.37 -21.05
C LYS A 94 -7.99 21.99 -21.01
N GLY A 95 -7.21 20.90 -20.98
CA GLY A 95 -7.73 19.54 -20.86
C GLY A 95 -8.39 18.96 -22.12
N HIS A 96 -8.34 19.64 -23.27
CA HIS A 96 -9.01 19.16 -24.51
C HIS A 96 -8.53 17.77 -24.94
N GLU A 97 -7.21 17.53 -24.97
CA GLU A 97 -6.65 16.22 -25.31
C GLU A 97 -7.10 15.11 -24.34
N ALA A 98 -7.25 15.45 -23.05
CA ALA A 98 -7.75 14.52 -22.04
C ALA A 98 -9.23 14.21 -22.25
N VAL A 99 -10.05 15.19 -22.61
CA VAL A 99 -11.46 15.01 -22.94
C VAL A 99 -11.63 14.16 -24.20
N ASP A 100 -10.87 14.42 -25.25
CA ASP A 100 -10.90 13.63 -26.49
C ASP A 100 -10.50 12.17 -26.22
N LYS A 101 -9.45 11.98 -25.41
CA LYS A 101 -9.03 10.65 -24.96
C LYS A 101 -10.11 9.96 -24.14
N ALA A 102 -10.80 10.68 -23.26
CA ALA A 102 -11.88 10.14 -22.43
C ALA A 102 -13.04 9.59 -23.28
N VAL A 103 -13.41 10.29 -24.36
CA VAL A 103 -14.43 9.84 -25.32
C VAL A 103 -14.06 8.48 -25.93
N ASP A 104 -12.80 8.32 -26.39
CA ASP A 104 -12.31 7.05 -26.93
C ASP A 104 -12.24 5.96 -25.87
N VAL A 105 -11.74 6.27 -24.67
CA VAL A 105 -11.56 5.30 -23.57
C VAL A 105 -12.91 4.75 -23.09
N LEU A 106 -13.96 5.56 -23.03
CA LEU A 106 -15.32 5.11 -22.66
C LEU A 106 -15.87 4.02 -23.60
N THR A 107 -15.38 3.93 -24.84
CA THR A 107 -15.76 2.84 -25.75
C THR A 107 -14.99 1.54 -25.53
N ARG A 108 -14.09 1.49 -24.53
CA ARG A 108 -13.15 0.39 -24.27
C ARG A 108 -13.44 -0.38 -22.97
N GLY A 109 -14.66 -0.27 -22.45
CA GLY A 109 -15.17 -1.08 -21.34
C GLY A 109 -14.98 -0.49 -19.94
N VAL A 110 -14.46 0.72 -19.80
CA VAL A 110 -14.52 1.42 -18.50
C VAL A 110 -15.94 1.92 -18.25
N ASP A 111 -16.34 2.01 -16.98
CA ASP A 111 -17.67 2.51 -16.61
C ASP A 111 -17.69 4.05 -16.48
N GLY A 112 -16.54 4.67 -16.22
CA GLY A 112 -16.43 6.12 -16.05
C GLY A 112 -14.99 6.65 -16.12
N ILE A 113 -14.87 7.97 -16.02
CA ILE A 113 -13.60 8.70 -16.17
C ILE A 113 -13.28 9.48 -14.90
N HIS A 114 -12.02 9.52 -14.53
CA HIS A 114 -11.51 10.37 -13.47
C HIS A 114 -10.45 11.32 -14.01
N PHE A 115 -10.77 12.60 -14.13
CA PHE A 115 -9.82 13.61 -14.58
C PHE A 115 -8.92 14.06 -13.43
N ILE A 116 -7.61 14.05 -13.65
CA ILE A 116 -6.63 14.64 -12.73
C ILE A 116 -6.24 16.00 -13.31
N ILE A 117 -6.74 17.07 -12.69
CA ILE A 117 -6.63 18.46 -13.14
C ILE A 117 -5.66 19.18 -12.20
N GLU A 118 -4.64 19.80 -12.79
CA GLU A 118 -3.68 20.61 -12.04
C GLU A 118 -4.32 21.92 -11.57
N ASN A 119 -4.85 22.71 -12.51
CA ASN A 119 -5.47 23.99 -12.25
C ASN A 119 -6.93 24.02 -12.72
N GLY A 120 -7.85 24.09 -11.78
CA GLY A 120 -9.29 24.13 -12.03
C GLY A 120 -9.77 25.36 -12.82
N TYR A 121 -9.03 26.47 -12.76
CA TYR A 121 -9.36 27.69 -13.50
C TYR A 121 -9.06 27.58 -15.01
N GLU A 122 -8.03 26.82 -15.38
CA GLU A 122 -7.58 26.68 -16.77
C GLU A 122 -8.37 25.64 -17.57
N PHE A 123 -8.95 24.65 -16.88
CA PHE A 123 -9.69 23.55 -17.50
C PHE A 123 -10.97 24.04 -18.18
N ASP A 124 -11.18 23.64 -19.44
CA ASP A 124 -12.31 24.11 -20.25
C ASP A 124 -13.56 23.24 -20.03
N CYS A 125 -14.37 23.61 -19.04
CA CYS A 125 -15.62 22.92 -18.73
C CYS A 125 -16.63 22.98 -19.89
N ASP A 126 -16.65 24.04 -20.69
CA ASP A 126 -17.57 24.15 -21.83
C ASP A 126 -17.21 23.13 -22.91
N TYR A 127 -15.91 22.90 -23.17
CA TYR A 127 -15.45 21.84 -24.07
C TYR A 127 -15.84 20.45 -23.54
N LEU A 128 -15.62 20.19 -22.24
CA LEU A 128 -16.01 18.93 -21.60
C LEU A 128 -17.50 18.63 -21.81
N ILE A 129 -18.38 19.58 -21.51
CA ILE A 129 -19.83 19.38 -21.60
C ILE A 129 -20.28 19.19 -23.06
N GLN A 130 -19.61 19.82 -24.03
CA GLN A 130 -19.93 19.66 -25.45
C GLN A 130 -19.53 18.29 -26.02
N HIS A 131 -18.50 17.65 -25.46
CA HIS A 131 -17.92 16.42 -26.01
C HIS A 131 -18.27 15.16 -25.20
N LEU A 132 -18.66 15.30 -23.93
CA LEU A 132 -19.07 14.20 -23.06
C LEU A 132 -20.46 14.43 -22.47
N ASP A 133 -21.34 13.43 -22.62
CA ASP A 133 -22.66 13.43 -22.00
C ASP A 133 -22.56 13.04 -20.52
N LEU A 134 -22.34 14.05 -19.67
CA LEU A 134 -22.15 13.92 -18.23
C LEU A 134 -23.38 13.34 -17.48
N THR A 135 -24.53 13.18 -18.16
CA THR A 135 -25.73 12.54 -17.59
C THR A 135 -25.74 11.02 -17.76
N LYS A 136 -24.93 10.49 -18.68
CA LYS A 136 -24.88 9.06 -19.02
C LYS A 136 -23.69 8.34 -18.44
N VAL A 137 -22.58 9.04 -18.22
CA VAL A 137 -21.33 8.44 -17.73
C VAL A 137 -20.91 9.10 -16.41
N PRO A 138 -20.49 8.33 -15.40
CA PRO A 138 -19.82 8.86 -14.23
C PRO A 138 -18.52 9.57 -14.62
N VAL A 139 -18.40 10.84 -14.21
CA VAL A 139 -17.19 11.64 -14.40
C VAL A 139 -16.77 12.27 -13.08
N SER A 140 -15.58 11.90 -12.65
CA SER A 140 -14.96 12.34 -11.40
C SER A 140 -13.75 13.22 -11.66
N TYR A 141 -13.35 13.99 -10.65
CA TYR A 141 -12.31 15.00 -10.78
C TYR A 141 -11.42 15.00 -9.54
N THR A 142 -10.11 14.89 -9.72
CA THR A 142 -9.13 15.38 -8.75
C THR A 142 -8.67 16.74 -9.21
N VAL A 143 -8.86 17.77 -8.39
CA VAL A 143 -8.44 19.14 -8.72
C VAL A 143 -7.40 19.61 -7.69
N SER A 144 -6.21 19.97 -8.18
CA SER A 144 -5.09 20.30 -7.29
C SER A 144 -5.17 21.74 -6.77
N THR A 145 -5.50 22.70 -7.63
CA THR A 145 -5.77 24.09 -7.26
C THR A 145 -7.07 24.59 -7.88
N GLU A 146 -7.71 25.60 -7.27
CA GLU A 146 -8.91 26.25 -7.82
C GLU A 146 -10.15 25.34 -7.97
N ALA A 147 -10.32 24.34 -7.09
CA ALA A 147 -11.44 23.39 -7.13
C ALA A 147 -12.84 24.03 -7.05
N ALA A 148 -12.98 25.09 -6.24
CA ALA A 148 -14.24 25.84 -6.14
C ALA A 148 -14.60 26.55 -7.46
N ASN A 149 -13.61 27.17 -8.11
CA ASN A 149 -13.80 27.81 -9.41
C ASN A 149 -14.12 26.79 -10.50
N PHE A 150 -13.44 25.64 -10.50
CA PHE A 150 -13.75 24.53 -11.39
C PHE A 150 -15.21 24.07 -11.27
N LEU A 151 -15.65 23.75 -10.04
CA LEU A 151 -17.01 23.28 -9.80
C LEU A 151 -18.03 24.35 -10.19
N HIS A 152 -17.77 25.62 -9.86
CA HIS A 152 -18.61 26.74 -10.26
C HIS A 152 -18.77 26.83 -11.79
N HIS A 153 -17.68 26.74 -12.54
CA HIS A 153 -17.70 26.76 -14.01
C HIS A 153 -18.43 25.55 -14.59
N LEU A 154 -18.21 24.35 -14.04
CA LEU A 154 -18.90 23.13 -14.47
C LEU A 154 -20.42 23.24 -14.27
N ILE A 155 -20.87 23.61 -13.07
CA ILE A 155 -22.31 23.72 -12.75
C ILE A 155 -22.96 24.84 -13.56
N THR A 156 -22.29 25.99 -13.71
CA THR A 156 -22.78 27.10 -14.54
C THR A 156 -22.90 26.69 -16.01
N GLY A 157 -21.91 25.98 -16.54
CA GLY A 157 -21.94 25.46 -17.91
C GLY A 157 -23.08 24.45 -18.13
N LEU A 158 -23.29 23.54 -17.17
CA LEU A 158 -24.39 22.57 -17.21
C LEU A 158 -25.75 23.25 -17.20
N ARG A 159 -25.95 24.22 -16.31
CA ARG A 159 -27.20 25.01 -16.22
C ARG A 159 -27.46 25.82 -17.49
N ARG A 160 -26.42 26.39 -18.12
CA ARG A 160 -26.54 27.09 -19.41
C ARG A 160 -27.05 26.18 -20.53
N GLN A 161 -26.75 24.88 -20.48
CA GLN A 161 -27.20 23.89 -21.45
C GLN A 161 -28.49 23.17 -21.02
N ASP A 162 -29.16 23.64 -19.96
CA ASP A 162 -30.39 23.05 -19.41
C ASP A 162 -30.23 21.57 -19.01
N ILE A 163 -29.02 21.18 -18.57
CA ILE A 163 -28.72 19.82 -18.12
C ILE A 163 -29.13 19.69 -16.64
N ASN A 164 -29.91 18.64 -16.35
CA ASN A 164 -30.37 18.35 -15.00
C ASN A 164 -29.23 17.81 -14.12
N LEU A 165 -28.89 18.55 -13.07
CA LEU A 165 -27.79 18.23 -12.16
C LEU A 165 -28.03 16.92 -11.38
N SER A 166 -29.27 16.50 -11.15
CA SER A 166 -29.55 15.26 -10.41
C SER A 166 -29.14 13.98 -11.15
N GLN A 167 -28.84 14.10 -12.45
CA GLN A 167 -28.29 13.02 -13.26
C GLN A 167 -26.76 12.94 -13.23
N LEU A 168 -26.09 13.97 -12.71
CA LEU A 168 -24.64 14.00 -12.61
C LEU A 168 -24.15 12.92 -11.65
N GLN A 169 -23.17 12.14 -12.10
CA GLN A 169 -22.57 11.07 -11.32
C GLN A 169 -21.06 11.27 -11.26
N GLY A 170 -20.47 11.06 -10.09
CA GLY A 170 -19.03 11.13 -9.89
C GLY A 170 -18.69 11.84 -8.60
N PHE A 171 -17.46 12.34 -8.52
CA PHE A 171 -16.98 13.01 -7.31
C PHE A 171 -15.98 14.10 -7.61
N LEU A 172 -15.84 15.03 -6.68
CA LEU A 172 -14.75 15.99 -6.62
C LEU A 172 -13.83 15.63 -5.44
N LYS A 173 -12.56 15.39 -5.75
CA LYS A 173 -11.48 15.25 -4.79
C LYS A 173 -10.57 16.46 -4.88
N CYS A 174 -10.43 17.16 -3.77
CA CYS A 174 -9.46 18.24 -3.65
C CYS A 174 -8.16 17.69 -3.08
N ALA A 175 -7.01 18.14 -3.60
CA ALA A 175 -5.72 17.70 -3.08
C ALA A 175 -5.51 18.20 -1.63
N PRO A 176 -5.15 17.33 -0.67
CA PRO A 176 -4.70 17.80 0.64
C PRO A 176 -3.38 18.56 0.49
N ILE A 177 -3.24 19.70 1.17
CA ILE A 177 -2.02 20.50 1.14
C ILE A 177 -1.19 20.12 2.37
N LEU A 178 0.00 19.55 2.16
CA LEU A 178 1.01 19.48 3.21
C LEU A 178 1.50 20.89 3.52
N ALA A 179 1.34 21.34 4.76
CA ALA A 179 1.88 22.60 5.26
C ALA A 179 3.06 22.32 6.22
N SER A 180 3.90 23.32 6.45
CA SER A 180 5.05 23.23 7.37
C SER A 180 4.65 22.90 8.82
N GLU A 181 3.41 23.21 9.21
CA GLU A 181 2.83 22.97 10.54
C GLU A 181 1.94 21.71 10.60
N GLY A 182 1.75 21.00 9.49
CA GLY A 182 0.94 19.78 9.43
C GLY A 182 0.08 19.63 8.19
N TYR A 183 -1.00 18.85 8.28
CA TYR A 183 -1.93 18.69 7.17
C TYR A 183 -2.88 19.88 7.13
N LYS A 184 -2.93 20.58 6.00
CA LYS A 184 -3.89 21.65 5.77
C LYS A 184 -5.08 21.07 5.01
N LEU A 185 -6.22 21.05 5.68
CA LEU A 185 -7.51 20.82 5.04
C LEU A 185 -7.94 22.04 4.22
N LEU A 186 -8.92 21.84 3.36
CA LEU A 186 -9.60 22.98 2.76
C LEU A 186 -10.23 23.83 3.86
N ASP A 187 -10.21 25.14 3.64
CA ASP A 187 -10.93 26.07 4.52
C ASP A 187 -12.44 25.77 4.51
N MET A 188 -13.09 25.90 5.67
CA MET A 188 -14.50 25.55 5.82
C MET A 188 -15.41 26.36 4.90
N ASP A 189 -15.09 27.62 4.60
CA ASP A 189 -15.87 28.44 3.66
C ASP A 189 -15.78 27.88 2.23
N HIS A 190 -14.61 27.40 1.82
CA HIS A 190 -14.45 26.74 0.52
C HIS A 190 -15.22 25.41 0.46
N VAL A 191 -15.12 24.59 1.50
CA VAL A 191 -15.85 23.31 1.54
C VAL A 191 -17.36 23.55 1.53
N LYS A 192 -17.82 24.54 2.29
CA LYS A 192 -19.22 24.97 2.29
C LYS A 192 -19.67 25.37 0.90
N HIS A 193 -18.90 26.20 0.20
CA HIS A 193 -19.22 26.63 -1.15
C HIS A 193 -19.33 25.45 -2.13
N LEU A 194 -18.43 24.47 -2.03
CA LEU A 194 -18.48 23.25 -2.84
C LEU A 194 -19.77 22.46 -2.59
N VAL A 195 -20.13 22.23 -1.33
CA VAL A 195 -21.34 21.47 -0.97
C VAL A 195 -22.61 22.21 -1.38
N GLU A 196 -22.68 23.52 -1.16
CA GLU A 196 -23.84 24.34 -1.55
C GLU A 196 -24.09 24.32 -3.07
N GLN A 197 -23.02 24.29 -3.88
CA GLN A 197 -23.12 24.22 -5.34
C GLN A 197 -23.60 22.87 -5.87
N SER A 198 -23.41 21.79 -5.11
CA SER A 198 -23.75 20.43 -5.51
C SER A 198 -25.05 19.89 -4.89
N LEU A 199 -25.81 20.70 -4.14
CA LEU A 199 -27.04 20.25 -3.47
C LEU A 199 -28.13 19.70 -4.42
N ASP A 200 -28.12 20.11 -5.69
CA ASP A 200 -29.04 19.64 -6.74
C ASP A 200 -28.51 18.38 -7.46
N ALA A 201 -27.30 17.92 -7.13
CA ALA A 201 -26.60 16.82 -7.81
C ALA A 201 -26.52 15.57 -6.91
N ASP A 202 -27.66 14.87 -6.77
CA ASP A 202 -27.85 13.78 -5.79
C ASP A 202 -26.86 12.60 -5.88
N LYS A 203 -26.17 12.43 -7.02
CA LYS A 203 -25.20 11.35 -7.24
C LYS A 203 -23.78 11.86 -7.49
N PHE A 204 -23.55 13.14 -7.21
CA PHE A 204 -22.24 13.77 -7.32
C PHE A 204 -21.73 14.17 -5.93
N TYR A 205 -20.57 13.63 -5.54
CA TYR A 205 -20.00 13.85 -4.22
C TYR A 205 -18.96 14.97 -4.27
N ALA A 206 -19.35 16.19 -3.88
CA ALA A 206 -18.44 17.34 -3.88
C ALA A 206 -17.38 17.29 -2.78
N LEU A 207 -17.57 16.45 -1.75
CA LEU A 207 -16.66 16.30 -0.62
C LEU A 207 -16.09 14.88 -0.55
N THR A 208 -14.91 14.68 -1.16
CA THR A 208 -14.17 13.41 -1.03
C THR A 208 -13.19 13.45 0.15
N ILE A 209 -13.39 12.59 1.14
CA ILE A 209 -12.43 12.39 2.23
C ILE A 209 -11.32 11.45 1.76
N ASN A 210 -10.10 11.98 1.68
CA ASN A 210 -8.96 11.30 1.06
C ASN A 210 -8.12 10.52 2.08
N GLY A 211 -8.61 9.36 2.52
CA GLY A 211 -7.83 8.41 3.33
C GLY A 211 -6.60 7.87 2.60
N SER A 212 -6.70 7.72 1.27
CA SER A 212 -5.65 7.18 0.40
C SER A 212 -4.31 7.95 0.52
N HIS A 213 -4.38 9.24 0.87
CA HIS A 213 -3.21 10.07 1.11
C HIS A 213 -2.29 9.52 2.20
N PHE A 214 -2.86 9.03 3.30
CA PHE A 214 -2.10 8.56 4.45
C PHE A 214 -1.54 7.16 4.21
N SER A 215 -2.31 6.28 3.59
CA SER A 215 -1.83 4.93 3.22
C SER A 215 -0.71 4.97 2.19
N ASN A 216 -0.77 5.89 1.23
CA ASN A 216 0.33 6.11 0.29
C ASN A 216 1.59 6.72 0.93
N LYS A 217 1.51 7.17 2.18
CA LYS A 217 2.65 7.60 3.01
C LYS A 217 3.08 6.56 4.04
N GLY A 218 2.53 5.34 3.99
CA GLY A 218 2.94 4.24 4.85
C GLY A 218 2.08 4.04 6.10
N ALA A 219 0.95 4.74 6.24
CA ALA A 219 0.01 4.48 7.33
C ALA A 219 -0.47 3.01 7.35
N THR A 220 -0.86 2.52 8.53
CA THR A 220 -1.55 1.21 8.66
C THR A 220 -3.01 1.33 8.21
N LEU A 221 -3.68 0.18 8.01
CA LEU A 221 -5.10 0.18 7.66
C LEU A 221 -5.96 0.77 8.79
N VAL A 222 -5.60 0.48 10.05
CA VAL A 222 -6.23 1.06 11.26
C VAL A 222 -6.10 2.59 11.26
N GLN A 223 -4.91 3.11 10.95
CA GLN A 223 -4.66 4.55 10.86
C GLN A 223 -5.46 5.20 9.71
N GLU A 224 -5.51 4.57 8.53
CA GLU A 224 -6.29 5.07 7.39
C GLU A 224 -7.77 5.21 7.76
N ILE A 225 -8.37 4.20 8.40
CA ILE A 225 -9.77 4.27 8.85
C ILE A 225 -9.96 5.41 9.85
N ALA A 226 -9.19 5.41 10.94
CA ALA A 226 -9.37 6.36 12.04
C ALA A 226 -9.22 7.81 11.58
N ILE A 227 -8.19 8.09 10.77
CA ILE A 227 -7.92 9.42 10.23
C ILE A 227 -9.01 9.84 9.24
N THR A 228 -9.49 8.92 8.40
CA THR A 228 -10.60 9.20 7.46
C THR A 228 -11.86 9.61 8.22
N LEU A 229 -12.24 8.87 9.27
CA LEU A 229 -13.39 9.21 10.11
C LEU A 229 -13.19 10.55 10.83
N ALA A 230 -11.99 10.81 11.37
CA ALA A 230 -11.67 12.07 12.03
C ALA A 230 -11.77 13.29 11.08
N ILE A 231 -11.34 13.15 9.82
CA ILE A 231 -11.49 14.22 8.83
C ILE A 231 -12.98 14.40 8.46
N ALA A 232 -13.73 13.32 8.29
CA ALA A 232 -15.16 13.38 8.01
C ALA A 232 -15.92 14.13 9.12
N VAL A 233 -15.66 13.78 10.38
CA VAL A 233 -16.22 14.46 11.57
C VAL A 233 -15.77 15.92 11.64
N CYS A 234 -14.49 16.20 11.36
CA CYS A 234 -13.96 17.56 11.35
C CYS A 234 -14.70 18.47 10.37
N TYR A 235 -14.88 18.03 9.12
CA TYR A 235 -15.66 18.80 8.14
C TYR A 235 -17.13 18.89 8.53
N THR A 236 -17.72 17.81 9.03
CA THR A 236 -19.13 17.82 9.44
C THR A 236 -19.37 18.85 10.54
N ASN A 237 -18.55 18.86 11.58
CA ASN A 237 -18.63 19.84 12.67
C ASN A 237 -18.39 21.28 12.19
N GLY A 238 -17.44 21.47 11.27
CA GLY A 238 -17.13 22.81 10.74
C GLY A 238 -18.18 23.37 9.78
N LEU A 239 -19.01 22.51 9.17
CA LEU A 239 -20.05 22.91 8.21
C LEU A 239 -21.45 22.98 8.82
N THR A 240 -21.69 22.29 9.94
CA THR A 240 -23.02 22.20 10.55
C THR A 240 -23.45 23.57 11.09
N HIS A 241 -24.46 24.15 10.43
CA HIS A 241 -25.10 25.41 10.81
C HIS A 241 -26.59 25.34 10.46
N GLU A 242 -27.39 26.33 10.89
CA GLU A 242 -28.85 26.35 10.67
C GLU A 242 -29.30 26.17 9.19
N ILE A 243 -28.41 26.42 8.23
CA ILE A 243 -28.71 26.44 6.79
C ILE A 243 -28.38 25.10 6.10
N LEU A 244 -27.46 24.29 6.63
CA LEU A 244 -27.03 23.04 6.01
C LEU A 244 -27.12 21.88 7.02
N PRO A 245 -28.19 21.06 6.96
CA PRO A 245 -28.36 19.95 7.88
C PRO A 245 -27.33 18.84 7.61
N VAL A 246 -27.03 18.05 8.64
CA VAL A 246 -25.98 17.03 8.63
C VAL A 246 -26.18 15.99 7.52
N GLU A 247 -27.42 15.63 7.24
CA GLU A 247 -27.77 14.66 6.20
C GLU A 247 -27.35 15.14 4.81
N ARG A 248 -27.43 16.46 4.54
CA ARG A 248 -27.02 17.02 3.24
C ARG A 248 -25.50 17.04 3.10
N ILE A 249 -24.77 17.22 4.20
CA ILE A 249 -23.31 17.10 4.23
C ILE A 249 -22.92 15.64 3.93
N PHE A 250 -23.51 14.69 4.64
CA PHE A 250 -23.22 13.26 4.46
C PHE A 250 -23.61 12.76 3.06
N GLN A 251 -24.73 13.21 2.49
CA GLN A 251 -25.12 12.87 1.11
C GLN A 251 -24.10 13.35 0.06
N ASN A 252 -23.39 14.45 0.32
CA ASN A 252 -22.36 14.99 -0.57
C ASN A 252 -20.95 14.45 -0.27
N MET A 253 -20.84 13.55 0.72
CA MET A 253 -19.57 13.00 1.17
C MET A 253 -19.32 11.60 0.61
N GLN A 254 -18.09 11.33 0.20
CA GLN A 254 -17.61 9.98 -0.10
C GLN A 254 -16.19 9.76 0.44
N PHE A 255 -15.76 8.51 0.52
CA PHE A 255 -14.39 8.17 0.95
C PHE A 255 -13.55 7.66 -0.22
N HIS A 256 -12.31 8.15 -0.34
CA HIS A 256 -11.29 7.57 -1.20
C HIS A 256 -10.23 6.88 -0.35
N LEU A 257 -10.15 5.55 -0.47
CA LEU A 257 -9.18 4.70 0.22
C LEU A 257 -8.23 4.03 -0.78
N THR A 258 -7.14 3.45 -0.30
CA THR A 258 -6.28 2.58 -1.13
C THR A 258 -6.59 1.10 -0.94
N ALA A 259 -6.13 0.22 -1.83
CA ALA A 259 -5.92 -1.19 -1.54
C ALA A 259 -4.42 -1.52 -1.66
N GLY A 260 -3.83 -2.00 -0.56
CA GLY A 260 -2.46 -2.50 -0.47
C GLY A 260 -2.34 -4.02 -0.62
N THR A 261 -1.16 -4.56 -0.31
CA THR A 261 -0.86 -5.98 -0.58
C THR A 261 -1.32 -6.96 0.51
N ASN A 262 -1.81 -6.48 1.66
CA ASN A 262 -2.32 -7.34 2.73
C ASN A 262 -3.77 -7.76 2.44
N TYR A 263 -3.92 -8.75 1.57
CA TYR A 263 -5.17 -9.13 0.92
C TYR A 263 -6.39 -9.23 1.85
N PHE A 264 -6.31 -9.99 2.94
CA PHE A 264 -7.43 -10.19 3.86
C PHE A 264 -7.73 -8.96 4.72
N PHE A 265 -6.70 -8.21 5.11
CA PHE A 265 -6.87 -6.97 5.87
C PHE A 265 -7.56 -5.91 5.02
N GLU A 266 -7.27 -5.84 3.71
CA GLU A 266 -7.96 -4.91 2.81
C GLU A 266 -9.46 -5.24 2.66
N ILE A 267 -9.82 -6.53 2.63
CA ILE A 267 -11.23 -6.96 2.64
C ILE A 267 -11.90 -6.52 3.94
N ALA A 268 -11.27 -6.82 5.09
CA ALA A 268 -11.78 -6.45 6.41
C ALA A 268 -11.91 -4.92 6.58
N LYS A 269 -10.97 -4.14 6.04
CA LYS A 269 -10.97 -2.67 6.10
C LYS A 269 -12.25 -2.08 5.53
N LEU A 270 -12.65 -2.47 4.33
CA LEU A 270 -13.83 -1.89 3.69
C LEU A 270 -15.12 -2.22 4.45
N ARG A 271 -15.19 -3.41 5.08
CA ARG A 271 -16.29 -3.80 5.97
C ARG A 271 -16.29 -2.98 7.25
N ALA A 272 -15.13 -2.83 7.88
CA ALA A 272 -14.93 -2.03 9.08
C ALA A 272 -15.31 -0.56 8.88
N VAL A 273 -14.89 0.05 7.75
CA VAL A 273 -15.25 1.43 7.41
C VAL A 273 -16.75 1.65 7.39
N ARG A 274 -17.53 0.73 6.81
CA ARG A 274 -19.00 0.86 6.75
C ARG A 274 -19.63 0.78 8.14
N LEU A 275 -19.20 -0.18 8.95
CA LEU A 275 -19.69 -0.33 10.33
C LEU A 275 -19.38 0.92 11.16
N LEU A 276 -18.12 1.39 11.13
CA LEU A 276 -17.70 2.55 11.90
C LEU A 276 -18.35 3.86 11.38
N TRP A 277 -18.53 3.98 10.07
CA TRP A 277 -19.29 5.10 9.49
C TRP A 277 -20.74 5.11 9.96
N ALA A 278 -21.42 3.96 9.98
CA ALA A 278 -22.77 3.85 10.50
C ALA A 278 -22.85 4.30 11.96
N LYS A 279 -21.83 4.01 12.78
CA LYS A 279 -21.71 4.53 14.15
C LYS A 279 -21.51 6.04 14.23
N VAL A 280 -20.74 6.63 13.32
CA VAL A 280 -20.63 8.09 13.21
C VAL A 280 -21.99 8.70 12.87
N VAL A 281 -22.68 8.19 11.85
CA VAL A 281 -24.01 8.70 11.44
C VAL A 281 -25.03 8.58 12.57
N GLU A 282 -25.05 7.44 13.28
CA GLU A 282 -25.88 7.21 14.46
C GLU A 282 -25.60 8.24 15.56
N ALA A 283 -24.32 8.57 15.82
CA ALA A 283 -23.94 9.55 16.82
C ALA A 283 -24.41 10.99 16.51
N TYR A 284 -24.58 11.33 15.22
CA TYR A 284 -25.17 12.60 14.80
C TYR A 284 -26.72 12.59 14.79
N GLY A 285 -27.34 11.44 15.08
CA GLY A 285 -28.81 11.30 15.04
C GLY A 285 -29.41 11.35 13.63
N ALA A 286 -28.58 11.18 12.59
CA ALA A 286 -29.01 11.13 11.21
C ALA A 286 -29.64 9.77 10.87
N SER A 287 -30.45 9.72 9.82
CA SER A 287 -31.19 8.50 9.47
C SER A 287 -30.27 7.37 8.96
N GLU A 288 -30.69 6.12 9.16
CA GLU A 288 -29.92 4.94 8.74
C GLU A 288 -29.65 4.92 7.23
N GLU A 289 -30.57 5.44 6.41
CA GLU A 289 -30.40 5.51 4.96
C GLU A 289 -29.17 6.34 4.55
N ILE A 290 -28.81 7.35 5.35
CA ILE A 290 -27.63 8.18 5.10
C ILE A 290 -26.34 7.39 5.30
N ALA A 291 -26.30 6.50 6.30
CA ALA A 291 -25.16 5.60 6.48
C ALA A 291 -25.00 4.65 5.29
N GLY A 292 -26.12 4.13 4.76
CA GLY A 292 -26.13 3.23 3.61
C GLY A 292 -25.76 3.92 2.28
N ALA A 293 -25.84 5.25 2.22
CA ALA A 293 -25.53 6.05 1.03
C ALA A 293 -24.02 6.32 0.84
N LEU A 294 -23.17 6.02 1.84
CA LEU A 294 -21.72 6.21 1.73
C LEU A 294 -21.19 5.46 0.50
N ARG A 295 -20.40 6.16 -0.31
CA ARG A 295 -19.63 5.56 -1.40
C ARG A 295 -18.16 5.47 -1.03
N ILE A 296 -17.57 4.32 -1.35
CA ILE A 296 -16.15 4.07 -1.14
C ILE A 296 -15.47 3.85 -2.50
N HIS A 297 -14.71 4.84 -2.93
CA HIS A 297 -13.78 4.74 -4.05
C HIS A 297 -12.45 4.14 -3.57
N VAL A 298 -11.92 3.16 -4.30
CA VAL A 298 -10.66 2.48 -3.95
C VAL A 298 -9.68 2.53 -5.11
N SER A 299 -8.47 3.02 -4.88
CA SER A 299 -7.39 2.97 -5.87
C SER A 299 -6.30 1.98 -5.46
N THR A 300 -5.53 1.48 -6.42
CA THR A 300 -4.29 0.73 -6.12
C THR A 300 -3.31 1.56 -5.28
N SER A 301 -2.58 0.91 -4.37
CA SER A 301 -1.63 1.59 -3.49
C SER A 301 -0.32 1.94 -4.21
N ARG A 302 0.06 3.22 -4.18
CA ARG A 302 1.36 3.72 -4.68
C ARG A 302 2.51 3.34 -3.75
N TRP A 303 2.27 3.28 -2.44
CA TRP A 303 3.28 2.88 -1.45
C TRP A 303 3.93 1.53 -1.80
N HIS A 304 3.15 0.58 -2.36
CA HIS A 304 3.61 -0.77 -2.69
C HIS A 304 4.12 -0.93 -4.14
N GLN A 305 4.10 0.12 -4.97
CA GLN A 305 4.59 0.03 -6.34
C GLN A 305 6.12 0.12 -6.39
N ALA A 306 6.72 -0.78 -7.16
CA ALA A 306 8.16 -0.80 -7.40
C ALA A 306 8.49 -0.25 -8.80
N THR A 307 9.56 0.54 -8.89
CA THR A 307 10.19 0.93 -10.16
C THR A 307 10.94 -0.26 -10.77
N LEU A 308 11.54 -1.08 -9.92
CA LEU A 308 12.27 -2.28 -10.30
C LEU A 308 11.31 -3.43 -10.57
N ASP A 309 11.64 -4.22 -11.59
CA ASP A 309 10.85 -5.33 -12.12
C ASP A 309 9.35 -4.97 -12.21
N PRO A 310 8.99 -3.96 -13.02
CA PRO A 310 7.69 -3.29 -12.92
C PRO A 310 6.51 -4.19 -13.27
N HIS A 311 6.71 -5.29 -13.99
CA HIS A 311 5.67 -6.28 -14.25
C HIS A 311 5.15 -6.94 -12.96
N THR A 312 5.94 -6.95 -11.88
CA THR A 312 5.46 -7.39 -10.56
C THR A 312 4.32 -6.51 -10.03
N ASN A 313 4.24 -5.24 -10.45
CA ASN A 313 3.11 -4.37 -10.10
C ASN A 313 1.79 -4.88 -10.69
N LEU A 314 1.79 -5.53 -11.86
CA LEU A 314 0.59 -6.15 -12.43
C LEU A 314 -0.03 -7.20 -11.49
N LEU A 315 0.84 -8.00 -10.87
CA LEU A 315 0.44 -9.01 -9.90
C LEU A 315 -0.13 -8.35 -8.63
N ARG A 316 0.53 -7.29 -8.14
CA ARG A 316 0.05 -6.51 -6.99
C ARG A 316 -1.29 -5.84 -7.26
N HIS A 317 -1.44 -5.17 -8.40
CA HIS A 317 -2.67 -4.50 -8.79
C HIS A 317 -3.84 -5.48 -8.89
N THR A 318 -3.60 -6.69 -9.40
CA THR A 318 -4.63 -7.75 -9.48
C THR A 318 -5.14 -8.14 -8.09
N THR A 319 -4.24 -8.42 -7.13
CA THR A 319 -4.64 -8.82 -5.78
C THR A 319 -5.26 -7.66 -4.99
N GLN A 320 -4.76 -6.43 -5.18
CA GLN A 320 -5.33 -5.20 -4.62
C GLN A 320 -6.76 -4.96 -5.08
N MET A 321 -7.05 -5.12 -6.37
CA MET A 321 -8.40 -4.94 -6.90
C MET A 321 -9.33 -6.07 -6.48
N MET A 322 -8.82 -7.30 -6.41
CA MET A 322 -9.60 -8.43 -5.93
C MET A 322 -10.02 -8.24 -4.46
N SER A 323 -9.13 -7.79 -3.57
CA SER A 323 -9.49 -7.49 -2.17
C SER A 323 -10.46 -6.31 -2.06
N ALA A 324 -10.25 -5.24 -2.85
CA ALA A 324 -11.16 -4.10 -2.89
C ALA A 324 -12.58 -4.48 -3.33
N ILE A 325 -12.70 -5.29 -4.39
CA ILE A 325 -13.98 -5.76 -4.92
C ILE A 325 -14.68 -6.70 -3.93
N ILE A 326 -13.96 -7.65 -3.34
CA ILE A 326 -14.53 -8.57 -2.34
C ILE A 326 -14.95 -7.82 -1.07
N GLY A 327 -14.17 -6.82 -0.65
CA GLY A 327 -14.53 -5.91 0.43
C GLY A 327 -15.68 -4.95 0.09
N GLY A 328 -16.22 -4.99 -1.13
CA GLY A 328 -17.43 -4.28 -1.52
C GLY A 328 -17.21 -2.82 -1.92
N ALA A 329 -16.06 -2.47 -2.50
CA ALA A 329 -15.83 -1.14 -3.09
C ALA A 329 -16.95 -0.74 -4.07
N ASP A 330 -17.21 0.56 -4.16
CA ASP A 330 -18.25 1.13 -5.02
C ASP A 330 -17.73 1.57 -6.38
N SER A 331 -16.47 1.99 -6.40
CA SER A 331 -15.71 2.22 -7.61
C SER A 331 -14.26 1.87 -7.36
N VAL A 332 -13.58 1.41 -8.40
CA VAL A 332 -12.17 1.04 -8.37
C VAL A 332 -11.39 1.78 -9.45
N GLU A 333 -10.14 2.07 -9.15
CA GLU A 333 -9.19 2.68 -10.08
C GLU A 333 -7.84 1.98 -9.99
N VAL A 334 -7.30 1.60 -11.14
CA VAL A 334 -6.00 0.94 -11.25
C VAL A 334 -5.02 1.90 -11.90
N GLU A 335 -3.90 2.13 -11.23
CA GLU A 335 -2.81 2.89 -11.80
C GLU A 335 -1.98 2.02 -12.77
N PRO A 336 -1.44 2.57 -13.87
CA PRO A 336 -0.55 1.83 -14.74
C PRO A 336 0.66 1.24 -14.01
N PHE A 337 1.05 0.02 -14.37
CA PHE A 337 2.12 -0.72 -13.69
C PHE A 337 3.51 -0.08 -13.78
N ASP A 338 3.68 0.84 -14.74
CA ASP A 338 4.90 1.55 -15.07
C ASP A 338 4.88 3.02 -14.63
N SER A 339 3.84 3.48 -13.93
CA SER A 339 3.65 4.90 -13.57
C SER A 339 4.75 5.50 -12.68
N THR A 340 5.58 4.66 -12.04
CA THR A 340 6.67 5.10 -11.16
C THR A 340 7.87 5.69 -11.90
N PHE A 341 8.02 5.42 -13.19
CA PHE A 341 9.18 5.89 -13.98
C PHE A 341 8.86 6.40 -15.38
N ARG A 342 7.61 6.36 -15.82
CA ARG A 342 7.21 6.88 -17.13
C ARG A 342 5.81 7.45 -17.13
N GLU A 343 5.56 8.31 -18.11
CA GLU A 343 4.21 8.75 -18.44
C GLU A 343 3.35 7.61 -18.99
N ASN A 344 2.06 7.68 -18.69
CA ASN A 344 1.09 6.67 -19.08
C ASN A 344 1.07 6.48 -20.60
N ASN A 345 1.08 5.22 -21.04
CA ASN A 345 0.98 4.85 -22.44
C ASN A 345 -0.24 3.96 -22.70
N ALA A 346 -0.65 3.86 -23.97
CA ALA A 346 -1.86 3.14 -24.34
C ALA A 346 -1.86 1.65 -23.92
N PHE A 347 -0.68 1.02 -23.84
CA PHE A 347 -0.53 -0.36 -23.40
C PHE A 347 -0.74 -0.48 -21.89
N SER A 348 -0.02 0.29 -21.08
CA SER A 348 -0.13 0.17 -19.62
C SER A 348 -1.49 0.61 -19.09
N GLU A 349 -2.10 1.63 -19.69
CA GLU A 349 -3.49 2.01 -19.41
C GLU A 349 -4.48 0.91 -19.79
N ARG A 350 -4.22 0.16 -20.87
CA ARG A 350 -5.05 -0.99 -21.26
C ARG A 350 -5.01 -2.08 -20.21
N ILE A 351 -3.83 -2.39 -19.71
CA ILE A 351 -3.69 -3.42 -18.69
C ILE A 351 -4.38 -2.98 -17.41
N ALA A 352 -4.21 -1.72 -16.99
CA ALA A 352 -4.87 -1.16 -15.82
C ALA A 352 -6.39 -1.30 -15.87
N ARG A 353 -7.05 -0.84 -16.96
CA ARG A 353 -8.51 -0.96 -17.10
C ARG A 353 -9.01 -2.41 -17.22
N ASN A 354 -8.18 -3.30 -17.76
CA ASN A 354 -8.56 -4.70 -17.98
C ASN A 354 -8.57 -5.53 -16.68
N ILE A 355 -7.82 -5.13 -15.65
CA ILE A 355 -7.79 -5.89 -14.38
C ILE A 355 -9.19 -5.97 -13.76
N PRO A 356 -9.91 -4.86 -13.48
CA PRO A 356 -11.27 -4.96 -12.95
C PRO A 356 -12.26 -5.62 -13.91
N LEU A 357 -12.05 -5.49 -15.23
CA LEU A 357 -12.90 -6.16 -16.24
C LEU A 357 -12.78 -7.68 -16.19
N ILE A 358 -11.57 -8.22 -16.08
CA ILE A 358 -11.35 -9.67 -15.94
C ILE A 358 -11.98 -10.16 -14.64
N LEU A 359 -11.81 -9.40 -13.54
CA LEU A 359 -12.42 -9.74 -12.25
C LEU A 359 -13.96 -9.77 -12.30
N LYS A 360 -14.56 -8.95 -13.18
CA LYS A 360 -16.01 -8.92 -13.42
C LYS A 360 -16.47 -10.04 -14.35
N GLU A 361 -15.96 -10.04 -15.58
CA GLU A 361 -16.52 -10.79 -16.71
C GLU A 361 -16.02 -12.25 -16.76
N GLU A 362 -14.84 -12.54 -16.20
CA GLU A 362 -14.21 -13.87 -16.24
C GLU A 362 -14.17 -14.53 -14.85
N ALA A 363 -13.93 -13.75 -13.78
CA ALA A 363 -13.91 -14.26 -12.41
C ALA A 363 -15.26 -14.15 -11.70
N TYR A 364 -16.24 -13.45 -12.28
CA TYR A 364 -17.62 -13.34 -11.78
C TYR A 364 -17.73 -12.81 -10.34
N LEU A 365 -16.80 -11.94 -9.92
CA LEU A 365 -16.78 -11.37 -8.57
C LEU A 365 -17.92 -10.37 -8.31
N ASP A 366 -18.72 -10.06 -9.33
CA ASP A 366 -19.94 -9.25 -9.23
C ASP A 366 -21.18 -10.06 -8.84
N GLN A 367 -21.15 -11.39 -8.94
CA GLN A 367 -22.36 -12.22 -8.75
C GLN A 367 -22.74 -12.45 -7.29
N ALA A 368 -21.78 -12.44 -6.36
CA ALA A 368 -22.00 -12.69 -4.94
C ALA A 368 -21.73 -11.43 -4.10
N ILE A 369 -22.70 -11.03 -3.28
CA ILE A 369 -22.54 -9.95 -2.33
C ILE A 369 -21.76 -10.43 -1.11
N ASP A 370 -20.69 -9.70 -0.76
CA ASP A 370 -19.86 -9.94 0.42
C ASP A 370 -19.52 -11.44 0.58
N PRO A 371 -18.78 -12.04 -0.36
CA PRO A 371 -18.45 -13.47 -0.33
C PRO A 371 -17.53 -13.83 0.85
N ALA A 372 -16.99 -12.82 1.56
CA ALA A 372 -16.22 -12.97 2.78
C ALA A 372 -17.08 -13.28 4.02
N ALA A 373 -18.39 -13.02 3.97
CA ALA A 373 -19.28 -13.18 5.11
C ALA A 373 -19.29 -14.60 5.66
N GLY A 374 -19.19 -14.73 6.98
CA GLY A 374 -19.17 -16.00 7.70
C GLY A 374 -17.81 -16.69 7.75
N SER A 375 -16.78 -16.16 7.09
CA SER A 375 -15.39 -16.60 7.31
C SER A 375 -14.94 -16.24 8.72
N TYR A 376 -14.64 -17.24 9.56
CA TYR A 376 -14.25 -17.03 10.96
C TYR A 376 -13.09 -16.03 11.09
N TYR A 377 -12.09 -16.16 10.23
CA TYR A 377 -10.94 -15.25 10.19
C TYR A 377 -11.34 -13.83 9.79
N LEU A 378 -12.11 -13.65 8.71
CA LEU A 378 -12.43 -12.31 8.22
C LEU A 378 -13.41 -11.58 9.14
N GLU A 379 -14.33 -12.28 9.80
CA GLU A 379 -15.20 -11.68 10.81
C GLU A 379 -14.39 -11.24 12.04
N TYR A 380 -13.53 -12.12 12.58
CA TYR A 380 -12.61 -11.76 13.66
C TYR A 380 -11.72 -10.55 13.29
N LEU A 381 -11.10 -10.59 12.12
CA LEU A 381 -10.21 -9.54 11.65
C LEU A 381 -10.95 -8.21 11.46
N THR A 382 -12.19 -8.25 10.96
CA THR A 382 -13.03 -7.05 10.82
C THR A 382 -13.33 -6.44 12.19
N GLN A 383 -13.61 -7.28 13.20
CA GLN A 383 -13.88 -6.82 14.56
C GLN A 383 -12.65 -6.16 15.19
N GLU A 384 -11.50 -6.83 15.17
CA GLU A 384 -10.24 -6.27 15.68
C GLU A 384 -9.88 -4.95 15.00
N MET A 385 -10.12 -4.86 13.68
CA MET A 385 -9.86 -3.64 12.93
C MET A 385 -10.82 -2.51 13.33
N CYS A 386 -12.10 -2.81 13.56
CA CYS A 386 -13.08 -1.84 14.06
C CYS A 386 -12.68 -1.31 15.44
N GLU A 387 -12.34 -2.21 16.37
CA GLU A 387 -11.98 -1.83 17.74
C GLU A 387 -10.75 -0.92 17.78
N LYS A 388 -9.67 -1.31 17.07
CA LYS A 388 -8.44 -0.51 17.04
C LYS A 388 -8.61 0.81 16.30
N ALA A 389 -9.33 0.82 15.18
CA ALA A 389 -9.60 2.05 14.44
C ALA A 389 -10.51 3.00 15.23
N TRP A 390 -11.51 2.47 15.93
CA TRP A 390 -12.39 3.28 16.77
C TRP A 390 -11.64 3.87 17.98
N ALA A 391 -10.80 3.07 18.64
CA ALA A 391 -9.96 3.56 19.74
C ALA A 391 -9.02 4.69 19.29
N LEU A 392 -8.35 4.52 18.14
CA LEU A 392 -7.50 5.57 17.57
C LEU A 392 -8.30 6.80 17.13
N PHE A 393 -9.49 6.63 16.56
CA PHE A 393 -10.39 7.72 16.24
C PHE A 393 -10.78 8.52 17.51
N GLN A 394 -11.15 7.83 18.59
CA GLN A 394 -11.45 8.46 19.88
C GLN A 394 -10.24 9.18 20.48
N GLU A 395 -9.03 8.65 20.31
CA GLU A 395 -7.80 9.33 20.72
C GLU A 395 -7.62 10.65 19.95
N ILE A 396 -7.81 10.64 18.62
CA ILE A 396 -7.76 11.85 17.78
C ILE A 396 -8.81 12.87 18.23
N GLU A 397 -10.05 12.44 18.51
CA GLU A 397 -11.10 13.32 19.04
C GLU A 397 -10.74 13.88 20.43
N GLY A 398 -10.00 13.11 21.25
CA GLY A 398 -9.47 13.56 22.54
C GLY A 398 -8.47 14.72 22.44
N TYR A 399 -7.79 14.90 21.31
CA TYR A 399 -6.97 16.08 21.01
C TYR A 399 -7.80 17.31 20.60
N GLY A 400 -9.12 17.19 20.51
CA GLY A 400 -10.02 18.21 19.94
C GLY A 400 -10.35 17.98 18.46
N GLY A 401 -10.11 16.78 17.94
CA GLY A 401 -10.37 16.38 16.57
C GLY A 401 -9.15 16.49 15.64
N PHE A 402 -9.37 16.20 14.37
CA PHE A 402 -8.28 16.05 13.38
C PHE A 402 -7.34 17.27 13.27
N LEU A 403 -7.89 18.49 13.15
CA LEU A 403 -7.08 19.70 12.95
C LEU A 403 -6.18 20.00 14.17
N PRO A 404 -6.70 20.04 15.42
CA PRO A 404 -5.85 20.15 16.60
C PRO A 404 -4.80 19.04 16.73
N ALA A 405 -5.18 17.78 16.49
CA ALA A 405 -4.26 16.65 16.52
C ALA A 405 -3.12 16.80 15.49
N SER A 406 -3.44 17.27 14.28
CA SER A 406 -2.43 17.51 13.25
C SER A 406 -1.51 18.68 13.58
N THR A 407 -2.05 19.80 14.10
CA THR A 407 -1.25 20.96 14.53
C THR A 407 -0.32 20.59 15.69
N ALA A 408 -0.76 19.71 16.59
CA ALA A 408 0.06 19.17 17.66
C ALA A 408 1.13 18.15 17.16
N GLY A 409 1.13 17.80 15.87
CA GLY A 409 2.04 16.84 15.27
C GLY A 409 1.69 15.37 15.53
N PHE A 410 0.58 15.07 16.21
CA PHE A 410 0.19 13.71 16.58
C PHE A 410 0.02 12.81 15.35
N ILE A 411 -0.76 13.26 14.35
CA ILE A 411 -1.05 12.48 13.13
C ILE A 411 0.24 12.18 12.35
N GLN A 412 1.14 13.15 12.24
CA GLN A 412 2.40 13.03 11.52
C GLN A 412 3.34 12.05 12.23
N ASN A 413 3.46 12.16 13.56
CA ASN A 413 4.30 11.26 14.35
C ASN A 413 3.79 9.82 14.29
N LEU A 414 2.47 9.62 14.42
CA LEU A 414 1.82 8.32 14.31
C LEU A 414 2.20 7.59 13.00
N ILE A 415 2.09 8.27 11.86
CA ILE A 415 2.44 7.69 10.56
C ILE A 415 3.96 7.50 10.44
N LYS A 416 4.75 8.47 10.90
CA LYS A 416 6.21 8.43 10.83
C LYS A 416 6.79 7.26 11.61
N GLU A 417 6.28 6.96 12.80
CA GLU A 417 6.72 5.85 13.64
C GLU A 417 6.48 4.51 12.93
N THR A 418 5.28 4.28 12.43
CA THR A 418 4.95 3.07 11.65
C THR A 418 5.80 2.97 10.39
N THR A 419 5.95 4.08 9.66
CA THR A 419 6.69 4.12 8.39
C THR A 419 8.17 3.83 8.60
N HIS A 420 8.75 4.36 9.68
CA HIS A 420 10.13 4.06 10.07
C HIS A 420 10.30 2.57 10.39
N GLN A 421 9.37 1.98 11.13
CA GLN A 421 9.39 0.55 11.42
C GLN A 421 9.25 -0.30 10.15
N LYS A 422 8.34 0.05 9.22
CA LYS A 422 8.20 -0.62 7.93
C LYS A 422 9.47 -0.53 7.09
N PHE A 423 10.09 0.65 6.98
CA PHE A 423 11.37 0.80 6.27
C PHE A 423 12.48 -0.04 6.89
N LYS A 424 12.56 -0.11 8.22
CA LYS A 424 13.50 -0.98 8.93
C LYS A 424 13.24 -2.46 8.64
N ASP A 425 11.98 -2.89 8.62
CA ASP A 425 11.60 -4.27 8.35
C ASP A 425 11.87 -4.64 6.87
N ILE A 426 11.66 -3.71 5.93
CA ILE A 426 12.04 -3.88 4.50
C ILE A 426 13.56 -3.93 4.33
N ALA A 427 14.29 -3.01 4.96
CA ALA A 427 15.75 -2.97 4.93
C ALA A 427 16.32 -4.28 5.46
N SER A 428 15.89 -4.72 6.65
CA SER A 428 16.35 -5.96 7.25
C SER A 428 15.93 -7.25 6.54
N GLY A 429 15.07 -7.16 5.51
CA GLY A 429 14.54 -8.30 4.77
C GLY A 429 13.44 -9.08 5.49
N LYS A 430 12.95 -8.57 6.64
CA LYS A 430 11.77 -9.11 7.33
C LYS A 430 10.51 -8.92 6.48
N GLU A 431 10.36 -7.76 5.86
CA GLU A 431 9.30 -7.48 4.90
C GLU A 431 9.83 -7.62 3.47
N VAL A 432 9.11 -8.37 2.63
CA VAL A 432 9.55 -8.71 1.28
C VAL A 432 8.84 -7.85 0.23
N ILE A 433 9.64 -7.21 -0.62
CA ILE A 433 9.21 -6.57 -1.86
C ILE A 433 9.80 -7.38 -3.02
N LEU A 434 8.98 -8.30 -3.53
CA LEU A 434 9.35 -9.21 -4.62
C LEU A 434 9.85 -8.44 -5.86
N GLY A 435 10.97 -8.89 -6.43
CA GLY A 435 11.63 -8.25 -7.57
C GLY A 435 12.56 -7.09 -7.18
N THR A 436 12.48 -6.61 -5.94
CA THR A 436 13.27 -5.48 -5.41
C THR A 436 14.29 -5.94 -4.38
N ASN A 437 13.85 -6.22 -3.14
CA ASN A 437 14.75 -6.65 -2.05
C ASN A 437 14.89 -8.17 -1.96
N LYS A 438 14.10 -8.91 -2.75
CA LYS A 438 14.13 -10.37 -2.82
C LYS A 438 13.81 -10.86 -4.23
N TYR A 439 14.53 -11.91 -4.68
CA TYR A 439 14.38 -12.48 -6.02
C TYR A 439 14.39 -11.45 -7.17
N PRO A 440 15.44 -10.61 -7.29
CA PRO A 440 15.53 -9.61 -8.34
C PRO A 440 15.71 -10.26 -9.72
N ASN A 441 15.22 -9.63 -10.78
CA ASN A 441 15.45 -10.08 -12.14
C ASN A 441 16.87 -9.73 -12.62
N PRO A 442 17.78 -10.71 -12.82
CA PRO A 442 19.16 -10.41 -13.22
C PRO A 442 19.29 -9.87 -14.65
N ASN A 443 18.24 -10.02 -15.47
CA ASN A 443 18.20 -9.57 -16.85
C ASN A 443 17.33 -8.32 -17.04
N GLU A 444 16.99 -7.63 -15.95
CA GLU A 444 16.24 -6.38 -16.01
C GLU A 444 16.96 -5.36 -16.89
N LYS A 445 16.19 -4.68 -17.74
CA LYS A 445 16.67 -3.60 -18.59
C LYS A 445 15.91 -2.33 -18.22
N HIS A 446 16.65 -1.27 -17.92
CA HIS A 446 16.07 0.05 -17.69
C HIS A 446 15.89 0.74 -19.06
N ASP A 447 14.65 0.99 -19.45
CA ASP A 447 14.29 1.77 -20.65
C ASP A 447 14.19 3.29 -20.37
N TYR A 448 14.47 3.69 -19.14
CA TYR A 448 14.53 5.06 -18.65
C TYR A 448 15.96 5.46 -18.25
N ASP A 449 16.16 6.77 -18.05
CA ASP A 449 17.42 7.30 -17.54
C ASP A 449 17.42 7.37 -15.98
N PRO A 450 18.26 6.59 -15.27
CA PRO A 450 18.32 6.58 -13.82
C PRO A 450 18.65 7.94 -13.21
N GLU A 451 19.52 8.74 -13.84
CA GLU A 451 19.91 10.05 -13.33
C GLU A 451 18.73 11.03 -13.40
N SER A 452 18.07 11.12 -14.56
CA SER A 452 16.84 11.91 -14.72
C SER A 452 15.72 11.46 -13.79
N LEU A 453 15.58 10.15 -13.55
CA LEU A 453 14.54 9.64 -12.64
C LEU A 453 14.78 10.05 -11.20
N ILE A 454 15.99 9.83 -10.66
CA ILE A 454 16.35 10.20 -9.28
C ILE A 454 16.18 11.71 -9.05
N GLN A 455 16.52 12.53 -10.04
CA GLN A 455 16.39 13.99 -9.95
C GLN A 455 14.96 14.50 -10.18
N SER A 456 14.04 13.65 -10.64
CA SER A 456 12.66 14.03 -10.90
C SER A 456 11.92 14.32 -9.61
N LYS A 457 11.18 15.44 -9.58
CA LYS A 457 10.24 15.74 -8.48
C LYS A 457 9.10 14.73 -8.38
N GLN A 458 8.84 13.98 -9.45
CA GLN A 458 7.82 12.94 -9.49
C GLN A 458 8.30 11.61 -8.91
N PHE A 459 9.62 11.46 -8.66
CA PHE A 459 10.15 10.25 -8.05
C PHE A 459 9.75 10.19 -6.58
N ASP A 460 8.74 9.37 -6.32
CA ASP A 460 8.08 9.28 -5.02
C ASP A 460 8.98 8.58 -4.00
N ASN A 461 9.60 9.39 -3.13
CA ASN A 461 10.49 8.94 -2.07
C ASN A 461 9.77 8.37 -0.85
N THR A 462 8.44 8.37 -0.87
CA THR A 462 7.66 7.79 0.20
C THR A 462 7.36 6.33 -0.04
N ARG A 463 7.69 5.73 -1.19
CA ARG A 463 7.35 4.32 -1.47
C ARG A 463 8.20 3.33 -0.68
N ALA A 464 7.62 2.16 -0.40
CA ALA A 464 8.25 1.07 0.35
C ALA A 464 9.59 0.62 -0.26
N SER A 465 9.67 0.59 -1.59
CA SER A 465 10.84 0.12 -2.34
C SER A 465 11.93 1.18 -2.51
N TYR A 466 11.67 2.45 -2.16
CA TYR A 466 12.52 3.59 -2.52
C TYR A 466 14.01 3.38 -2.20
N SER A 467 14.33 2.93 -0.98
CA SER A 467 15.74 2.76 -0.57
C SER A 467 16.49 1.78 -1.47
N TYR A 468 15.91 0.62 -1.78
CA TYR A 468 16.50 -0.37 -2.67
C TYR A 468 16.57 0.11 -4.13
N GLU A 469 15.58 0.89 -4.57
CA GLU A 469 15.59 1.47 -5.91
C GLU A 469 16.75 2.45 -6.08
N VAL A 470 16.93 3.39 -5.14
CA VAL A 470 18.03 4.35 -5.19
C VAL A 470 19.38 3.64 -5.22
N MET A 471 19.57 2.60 -4.40
CA MET A 471 20.79 1.79 -4.39
C MET A 471 21.05 1.11 -5.73
N ARG A 472 20.02 0.46 -6.30
CA ARG A 472 20.14 -0.23 -7.58
C ARG A 472 20.45 0.75 -8.70
N LEU A 473 19.78 1.91 -8.72
CA LEU A 473 19.98 2.95 -9.72
C LEU A 473 21.37 3.59 -9.60
N ALA A 474 21.91 3.78 -8.39
CA ALA A 474 23.29 4.22 -8.19
C ALA A 474 24.31 3.24 -8.80
N THR A 475 24.14 1.93 -8.54
CA THR A 475 24.99 0.90 -9.14
C THR A 475 24.85 0.85 -10.67
N GLU A 476 23.67 1.15 -11.21
CA GLU A 476 23.46 1.29 -12.66
C GLU A 476 24.19 2.51 -13.23
N LEU A 477 24.19 3.65 -12.53
CA LEU A 477 24.98 4.82 -12.91
C LEU A 477 26.49 4.52 -12.89
N HIS A 478 26.97 3.73 -11.93
CA HIS A 478 28.35 3.24 -11.94
C HIS A 478 28.64 2.40 -13.16
N PHE A 479 27.77 1.45 -13.49
CA PHE A 479 27.92 0.60 -14.67
C PHE A 479 28.02 1.46 -15.94
N ARG A 480 27.16 2.48 -16.09
CA ARG A 480 27.21 3.42 -17.23
C ARG A 480 28.50 4.23 -17.28
N LYS A 481 29.03 4.67 -16.14
CA LYS A 481 30.28 5.47 -16.05
C LYS A 481 31.55 4.65 -16.27
N LYS A 482 31.60 3.42 -15.74
CA LYS A 482 32.82 2.57 -15.70
C LYS A 482 32.79 1.41 -16.70
N ASN A 483 31.65 1.17 -17.35
CA ASN A 483 31.37 0.01 -18.20
C ASN A 483 31.66 -1.34 -17.50
N ARG A 484 31.46 -1.37 -16.18
CA ARG A 484 31.71 -2.54 -15.33
C ARG A 484 30.82 -2.46 -14.10
N ARG A 485 30.14 -3.56 -13.74
CA ARG A 485 29.38 -3.64 -12.49
C ARG A 485 30.33 -3.94 -11.33
N PRO A 486 30.11 -3.36 -10.13
CA PRO A 486 30.90 -3.74 -8.97
C PRO A 486 30.68 -5.22 -8.64
N HIS A 487 31.74 -5.89 -8.18
CA HIS A 487 31.76 -7.31 -7.88
C HIS A 487 31.82 -7.55 -6.37
N ALA A 488 30.87 -8.35 -5.87
CA ALA A 488 30.81 -8.83 -4.50
C ALA A 488 31.14 -10.33 -4.45
N LEU A 489 32.24 -10.68 -3.80
CA LEU A 489 32.68 -12.05 -3.61
C LEU A 489 32.26 -12.56 -2.23
N VAL A 490 31.41 -13.58 -2.19
CA VAL A 490 30.99 -14.22 -0.95
C VAL A 490 31.88 -15.44 -0.68
N VAL A 491 32.70 -15.32 0.36
CA VAL A 491 33.63 -16.33 0.84
C VAL A 491 32.93 -17.15 1.92
N HIS A 492 32.59 -18.38 1.59
CA HIS A 492 32.00 -19.35 2.51
C HIS A 492 33.13 -20.17 3.16
N LEU A 493 33.33 -20.00 4.47
CA LEU A 493 34.34 -20.72 5.24
C LEU A 493 33.66 -21.76 6.13
N GLY A 494 33.97 -23.04 5.91
CA GLY A 494 33.42 -24.14 6.71
C GLY A 494 32.43 -25.03 5.94
N ASN A 495 31.67 -25.83 6.69
CA ASN A 495 30.68 -26.78 6.18
C ASN A 495 29.31 -26.72 6.89
N ALA A 496 29.07 -25.73 7.73
CA ALA A 496 27.85 -25.66 8.52
C ALA A 496 26.65 -25.20 7.67
N ILE A 497 25.45 -25.68 8.02
CA ILE A 497 24.20 -25.25 7.37
C ILE A 497 23.99 -23.74 7.51
N GLN A 498 24.35 -23.19 8.68
CA GLN A 498 24.19 -21.76 8.97
C GLN A 498 25.03 -20.87 8.03
N GLU A 499 26.26 -21.29 7.72
CA GLU A 499 27.15 -20.58 6.79
C GLU A 499 26.55 -20.53 5.38
N HIS A 500 25.92 -21.62 4.96
CA HIS A 500 25.24 -21.67 3.67
C HIS A 500 24.05 -20.70 3.61
N ILE A 501 23.30 -20.57 4.72
CA ILE A 501 22.20 -19.61 4.85
C ILE A 501 22.74 -18.18 4.75
N HIS A 502 23.79 -17.86 5.51
CA HIS A 502 24.41 -16.53 5.53
C HIS A 502 25.03 -16.15 4.18
N ALA A 503 25.73 -17.09 3.53
CA ALA A 503 26.29 -16.89 2.20
C ALA A 503 25.19 -16.66 1.15
N SER A 504 24.07 -17.39 1.26
CA SER A 504 22.92 -17.21 0.38
C SER A 504 22.24 -15.85 0.57
N PHE A 505 22.06 -15.43 1.83
CA PHE A 505 21.53 -14.12 2.19
C PHE A 505 22.43 -12.99 1.66
N ALA A 506 23.73 -13.08 1.89
CA ALA A 506 24.70 -12.11 1.38
C ALA A 506 24.68 -12.01 -0.14
N ARG A 507 24.68 -13.16 -0.84
CA ARG A 507 24.57 -13.19 -2.29
C ARG A 507 23.30 -12.49 -2.76
N GLU A 508 22.15 -12.82 -2.16
CA GLU A 508 20.87 -12.20 -2.54
C GLU A 508 20.91 -10.68 -2.32
N PHE A 509 21.34 -10.21 -1.16
CA PHE A 509 21.45 -8.78 -0.84
C PHE A 509 22.29 -7.98 -1.85
N PHE A 510 23.50 -8.44 -2.16
CA PHE A 510 24.36 -7.75 -3.15
C PHE A 510 23.79 -7.86 -4.56
N THR A 511 23.16 -9.00 -4.89
CA THR A 511 22.43 -9.15 -6.17
C THR A 511 21.27 -8.18 -6.23
N CYS A 512 20.53 -7.94 -5.15
CA CYS A 512 19.44 -6.95 -5.02
C CYS A 512 19.93 -5.50 -5.19
N SER A 513 21.22 -5.26 -4.97
CA SER A 513 21.83 -3.91 -4.99
C SER A 513 22.55 -3.58 -6.30
N GLY A 514 22.57 -4.48 -7.29
CA GLY A 514 23.19 -4.22 -8.60
C GLY A 514 24.56 -4.84 -8.83
N PHE A 515 25.11 -5.54 -7.83
CA PHE A 515 26.45 -6.12 -7.90
C PHE A 515 26.41 -7.42 -8.70
N THR A 516 27.53 -7.73 -9.37
CA THR A 516 27.78 -9.11 -9.78
C THR A 516 28.23 -9.89 -8.55
N THR A 517 27.71 -11.10 -8.36
CA THR A 517 28.03 -11.89 -7.17
C THR A 517 28.61 -13.24 -7.53
N GLN A 518 29.61 -13.69 -6.78
CA GLN A 518 30.15 -15.04 -6.86
C GLN A 518 30.26 -15.61 -5.44
N VAL A 519 29.86 -16.87 -5.25
CA VAL A 519 30.07 -17.59 -3.99
C VAL A 519 31.20 -18.60 -4.20
N VAL A 520 32.21 -18.57 -3.33
CA VAL A 520 33.32 -19.53 -3.35
C VAL A 520 33.49 -20.11 -1.96
N LYS A 521 33.69 -21.43 -1.90
CA LYS A 521 33.80 -22.17 -0.64
C LYS A 521 35.24 -22.57 -0.38
N PHE A 522 35.68 -22.43 0.87
CA PHE A 522 37.00 -22.84 1.33
C PHE A 522 36.92 -23.50 2.72
N ASP A 523 37.83 -24.42 2.98
CA ASP A 523 37.93 -25.08 4.30
C ASP A 523 38.78 -24.28 5.30
N THR A 524 39.62 -23.35 4.84
CA THR A 524 40.54 -22.58 5.71
C THR A 524 40.68 -21.12 5.27
N PRO A 525 40.93 -20.19 6.21
CA PRO A 525 41.20 -18.78 5.89
C PRO A 525 42.41 -18.58 4.99
N SER A 526 43.46 -19.39 5.16
CA SER A 526 44.68 -19.31 4.33
C SER A 526 44.39 -19.61 2.86
N ALA A 527 43.60 -20.65 2.58
CA ALA A 527 43.18 -20.99 1.22
C ALA A 527 42.30 -19.88 0.61
N ALA A 528 41.37 -19.31 1.40
CA ALA A 528 40.56 -18.18 0.96
C ALA A 528 41.42 -16.95 0.65
N LEU A 529 42.34 -16.56 1.53
CA LEU A 529 43.25 -15.43 1.33
C LEU A 529 44.11 -15.58 0.07
N ALA A 530 44.58 -16.79 -0.21
CA ALA A 530 45.35 -17.06 -1.43
C ALA A 530 44.50 -16.90 -2.68
N ALA A 531 43.25 -17.37 -2.67
CA ALA A 531 42.35 -17.30 -3.81
C ALA A 531 41.81 -15.89 -4.09
N VAL A 532 41.62 -15.08 -3.04
CA VAL A 532 41.01 -13.75 -3.13
C VAL A 532 42.01 -12.69 -3.60
N LYS A 533 43.31 -12.91 -3.42
CA LYS A 533 44.38 -11.95 -3.72
C LYS A 533 44.36 -11.41 -5.16
N ASP A 534 44.00 -12.27 -6.11
CA ASP A 534 44.00 -11.95 -7.55
C ASP A 534 42.60 -11.64 -8.10
N LEU A 535 41.56 -11.64 -7.25
CA LEU A 535 40.18 -11.35 -7.65
C LEU A 535 39.92 -9.84 -7.56
N ASP A 536 39.42 -9.27 -8.65
CA ASP A 536 38.99 -7.86 -8.74
C ASP A 536 37.59 -7.67 -8.13
N ALA A 537 37.47 -8.01 -6.84
CA ALA A 537 36.29 -7.78 -6.04
C ALA A 537 36.39 -6.39 -5.38
N GLN A 538 35.29 -5.64 -5.40
CA GLN A 538 35.19 -4.39 -4.63
C GLN A 538 34.62 -4.63 -3.23
N VAL A 539 33.87 -5.72 -3.07
CA VAL A 539 33.33 -6.18 -1.79
C VAL A 539 33.67 -7.64 -1.60
N ILE A 540 34.14 -7.99 -0.40
CA ILE A 540 34.31 -9.38 0.03
C ILE A 540 33.44 -9.58 1.25
N VAL A 541 32.55 -10.58 1.16
CA VAL A 541 31.67 -10.96 2.25
C VAL A 541 32.12 -12.30 2.81
N MET A 542 32.47 -12.36 4.08
CA MET A 542 32.78 -13.60 4.76
C MET A 542 31.53 -14.16 5.42
N ALA A 543 31.14 -15.38 5.08
CA ALA A 543 30.10 -16.12 5.79
C ALA A 543 30.78 -17.18 6.69
N ALA A 544 30.71 -16.94 8.01
CA ALA A 544 31.18 -17.83 9.06
C ALA A 544 30.32 -17.60 10.33
N PRO A 545 30.09 -18.62 11.16
CA PRO A 545 29.29 -18.48 12.38
C PRO A 545 30.13 -17.85 13.52
N GLU A 546 29.49 -17.12 14.42
CA GLU A 546 30.10 -16.55 15.64
C GLU A 546 30.98 -17.56 16.42
N LYS A 547 30.54 -18.81 16.56
CA LYS A 547 31.30 -19.83 17.32
C LYS A 547 32.67 -20.15 16.73
N GLU A 548 32.87 -19.89 15.44
CA GLU A 548 34.11 -20.16 14.70
C GLU A 548 34.85 -18.85 14.38
N PHE A 549 34.43 -17.74 15.01
CA PHE A 549 34.97 -16.41 14.82
C PHE A 549 36.49 -16.32 14.99
N GLN A 550 37.01 -16.83 16.11
CA GLN A 550 38.46 -16.82 16.38
C GLN A 550 39.23 -17.70 15.40
N GLN A 551 38.59 -18.76 14.90
CA GLN A 551 39.20 -19.69 13.96
C GLN A 551 39.25 -19.12 12.54
N PHE A 552 38.22 -18.39 12.12
CA PHE A 552 38.05 -17.97 10.73
C PHE A 552 38.07 -16.45 10.51
N ALA A 553 37.26 -15.70 11.27
CA ALA A 553 37.04 -14.26 11.03
C ALA A 553 38.30 -13.42 11.28
N GLU A 554 38.93 -13.59 12.44
CA GLU A 554 40.12 -12.81 12.82
C GLU A 554 41.32 -13.09 11.87
N PRO A 555 41.71 -14.36 11.60
CA PRO A 555 42.81 -14.63 10.68
C PRO A 555 42.53 -14.14 9.26
N PHE A 556 41.28 -14.25 8.78
CA PHE A 556 40.91 -13.79 7.45
C PHE A 556 40.97 -12.26 7.34
N ALA A 557 40.35 -11.52 8.26
CA ALA A 557 40.33 -10.06 8.21
C ALA A 557 41.71 -9.43 8.36
N ARG A 558 42.52 -9.90 9.32
CA ARG A 558 43.90 -9.46 9.48
C ARG A 558 44.75 -9.80 8.26
N GLY A 559 44.57 -11.01 7.71
CA GLY A 559 45.21 -11.43 6.47
C GLY A 559 44.91 -10.48 5.32
N MET A 560 43.63 -10.18 5.08
CA MET A 560 43.17 -9.26 4.04
C MET A 560 43.79 -7.87 4.20
N ARG A 561 43.73 -7.29 5.41
CA ARG A 561 44.28 -5.94 5.67
C ARG A 561 45.80 -5.89 5.63
N SER A 562 46.48 -6.98 5.96
CA SER A 562 47.94 -7.08 5.80
C SER A 562 48.37 -7.14 4.33
N GLN A 563 47.57 -7.80 3.47
CA GLN A 563 47.83 -7.88 2.03
C GLN A 563 47.46 -6.58 1.31
N GLN A 564 46.37 -5.92 1.71
CA GLN A 564 45.86 -4.70 1.09
C GLN A 564 45.26 -3.75 2.15
N ARG A 565 46.02 -2.73 2.54
CA ARG A 565 45.59 -1.76 3.57
C ARG A 565 44.41 -0.88 3.13
N GLN A 566 44.28 -0.59 1.84
CA GLN A 566 43.13 0.08 1.21
C GLN A 566 42.48 -0.85 0.17
N GLY A 567 42.18 -2.09 0.58
CA GLY A 567 41.55 -3.10 -0.25
C GLY A 567 40.03 -2.97 -0.35
N PRO A 568 39.34 -4.00 -0.88
CA PRO A 568 37.88 -4.07 -0.93
C PRO A 568 37.21 -3.86 0.43
N ALA A 569 35.92 -3.48 0.38
CA ALA A 569 35.07 -3.48 1.55
C ALA A 569 34.92 -4.92 2.07
N LEU A 570 35.20 -5.13 3.35
CA LEU A 570 35.17 -6.42 4.00
C LEU A 570 33.94 -6.47 4.91
N VAL A 571 33.02 -7.38 4.60
CA VAL A 571 31.74 -7.53 5.28
C VAL A 571 31.68 -8.90 5.95
N LEU A 572 31.19 -8.97 7.19
CA LEU A 572 30.86 -10.23 7.83
C LEU A 572 29.37 -10.51 7.63
N ALA A 573 29.00 -11.70 7.13
CA ALA A 573 27.61 -12.14 7.05
C ALA A 573 27.21 -12.90 8.32
N ASP A 574 27.15 -12.20 9.46
CA ASP A 574 26.61 -12.69 10.74
C ASP A 574 26.35 -11.49 11.69
N ASP A 575 25.55 -11.69 12.74
CA ASP A 575 25.34 -10.69 13.79
C ASP A 575 26.59 -10.58 14.66
N PRO A 576 27.27 -9.42 14.71
CA PRO A 576 28.45 -9.26 15.55
C PRO A 576 28.13 -9.26 17.04
N MET A 577 26.86 -9.14 17.43
CA MET A 577 26.37 -9.05 18.81
C MET A 577 27.24 -8.10 19.65
N HIS A 578 27.98 -8.63 20.63
CA HIS A 578 28.83 -7.88 21.55
C HIS A 578 30.27 -7.68 21.04
N LEU A 579 30.66 -8.33 19.93
CA LEU A 579 32.01 -8.33 19.35
C LEU A 579 32.24 -7.24 18.29
N LYS A 580 31.24 -6.38 18.02
CA LYS A 580 31.26 -5.40 16.91
C LYS A 580 32.52 -4.52 16.86
N GLU A 581 32.95 -3.97 18.00
CA GLU A 581 34.12 -3.08 18.06
C GLU A 581 35.45 -3.84 17.87
N GLU A 582 35.55 -5.05 18.42
CA GLU A 582 36.70 -5.94 18.22
C GLU A 582 36.83 -6.32 16.74
N LEU A 583 35.71 -6.68 16.14
CA LEU A 583 35.57 -7.00 14.73
C LEU A 583 36.02 -5.90 13.79
N ARG A 584 35.62 -4.65 14.08
CA ARG A 584 36.09 -3.46 13.34
C ARG A 584 37.59 -3.26 13.49
N THR A 585 38.11 -3.45 14.70
CA THR A 585 39.55 -3.38 14.98
C THR A 585 40.34 -4.44 14.21
N HIS A 586 39.74 -5.61 13.95
CA HIS A 586 40.34 -6.68 13.14
C HIS A 586 40.25 -6.44 11.63
N GLY A 587 39.49 -5.43 11.20
CA GLY A 587 39.49 -4.93 9.83
C GLY A 587 38.19 -5.14 9.05
N PHE A 588 37.13 -5.67 9.66
CA PHE A 588 35.80 -5.68 9.04
C PHE A 588 35.22 -4.26 9.00
N ASP A 589 34.59 -3.91 7.90
CA ASP A 589 33.95 -2.61 7.70
C ASP A 589 32.49 -2.66 8.13
N GLU A 590 31.76 -3.69 7.68
CA GLU A 590 30.31 -3.84 7.85
C GLU A 590 29.89 -5.25 8.26
N PHE A 591 28.65 -5.37 8.73
CA PHE A 591 28.06 -6.62 9.21
C PHE A 591 26.65 -6.79 8.62
N LEU A 592 26.40 -7.94 8.00
CA LEU A 592 25.19 -8.25 7.26
C LEU A 592 24.48 -9.44 7.90
N PHE A 593 23.34 -9.20 8.52
CA PHE A 593 22.55 -10.21 9.23
C PHE A 593 21.07 -9.85 9.23
N GLN A 594 20.21 -10.79 9.58
CA GLN A 594 18.78 -10.52 9.71
C GLN A 594 18.54 -9.44 10.77
N GLY A 595 17.91 -8.32 10.40
CA GLY A 595 17.69 -7.19 11.31
C GLY A 595 18.65 -6.01 11.14
N CYS A 596 19.74 -6.16 10.37
CA CYS A 596 20.65 -5.05 10.10
C CYS A 596 20.05 -4.01 9.13
N ASP A 597 20.57 -2.78 9.19
CA ASP A 597 20.21 -1.72 8.23
C ASP A 597 21.00 -1.91 6.93
N THR A 598 20.45 -2.74 6.06
CA THR A 598 21.05 -3.06 4.76
C THR A 598 21.19 -1.84 3.85
N ALA A 599 20.34 -0.83 4.05
CA ALA A 599 20.37 0.39 3.26
C ALA A 599 21.62 1.23 3.58
N GLU A 600 21.89 1.39 4.86
CA GLU A 600 23.08 2.09 5.35
C GLU A 600 24.37 1.37 4.93
N ILE A 601 24.38 0.04 4.95
CA ILE A 601 25.51 -0.79 4.51
C ILE A 601 25.83 -0.53 3.03
N ILE A 602 24.83 -0.54 2.14
CA ILE A 602 25.08 -0.24 0.72
C ILE A 602 25.56 1.19 0.52
N ALA A 603 24.96 2.17 1.19
CA ALA A 603 25.37 3.57 1.05
C ALA A 603 26.87 3.75 1.38
N ARG A 604 27.35 3.16 2.48
CA ARG A 604 28.78 3.19 2.85
C ARG A 604 29.67 2.45 1.85
N ILE A 605 29.19 1.35 1.28
CA ILE A 605 29.91 0.61 0.23
C ILE A 605 30.00 1.46 -1.04
N GLN A 606 28.91 2.09 -1.48
CA GLN A 606 28.87 2.96 -2.67
C GLN A 606 29.74 4.20 -2.51
N GLU A 607 29.76 4.82 -1.33
CA GLU A 607 30.66 5.94 -1.03
C GLU A 607 32.13 5.54 -1.23
N ARG A 608 32.51 4.32 -0.85
CA ARG A 608 33.86 3.78 -1.09
C ARG A 608 34.14 3.47 -2.56
N LEU A 609 33.12 3.21 -3.36
CA LEU A 609 33.24 3.05 -4.82
C LEU A 609 33.40 4.41 -5.54
N GLY A 610 33.21 5.52 -4.81
CA GLY A 610 33.24 6.88 -5.36
C GLY A 610 31.98 7.24 -6.15
N GLU A 611 30.83 6.69 -5.73
CA GLU A 611 29.51 6.90 -6.33
C GLU A 611 28.70 8.01 -5.67
#